data_AF-A0A7L4N814-F1
#
_entry.id   AF-A0A7L4N814-F1
#
_cell.length_a   1.000
_cell.length_b   1.000
_cell.length_c   1.000
_cell.angle_alpha   90.00
_cell.angle_beta   90.00
_cell.angle_gamma   90.00
#
_symmetry.space_group_name_H-M   'P 1'
#
loop_
_entity.id
_entity.type
_entity.pdbx_description
1 polymer ?
#
loop_
_entity_poly.entity_id
_entity_poly.type
_entity_poly.pdbx_seq_one_letter_code
_entity_poly.pdbx_strand_id
1 'polypeptide(L)'
;LVQRVLIKPNIKGLEEEEEAPLPLLPLGLDFSRPWHNNFIKVKKKILPKLHILHPIMKNLLDFSYAAFSDFLIVDFSSFRLKGPVDCESLKTEVSLSCAKAEEKILNTWYQKVISLFSQKEALKGVKLYQTDSFFNCVSVLMSNQLKELLRRTVEAFVKLFDSEDRSYLPLFKMNLSLDEKKMELYPSFQDLEEGILFLVNRIGQTFQNIQTVRSWLAGGATTLDTELPNDVIELATSTLKKAIGENLQEPKAYFENYVDKYGWLVDGTAQARIERFEAEEHTFDEYT
;
A
#
# COMPACT_ATOMS: atom_id res chain seq x y z
N LEU A 1 -21.54 -35.22 32.28
CA LEU A 1 -20.11 -34.85 32.25
C LEU A 1 -19.33 -36.14 32.08
N VAL A 2 -18.64 -36.32 30.96
CA VAL A 2 -17.80 -37.51 30.73
C VAL A 2 -16.40 -37.15 31.22
N GLN A 3 -16.05 -37.61 32.42
CA GLN A 3 -14.68 -37.56 32.92
C GLN A 3 -13.86 -38.51 32.04
N ARG A 4 -13.07 -37.96 31.11
CA ARG A 4 -12.03 -38.74 30.42
C ARG A 4 -10.84 -38.83 31.36
N VAL A 5 -10.88 -39.82 32.25
CA VAL A 5 -9.73 -40.16 33.10
C VAL A 5 -8.82 -41.07 32.29
N LEU A 6 -7.52 -40.80 32.31
CA LEU A 6 -6.53 -41.74 31.79
C LEU A 6 -6.54 -42.96 32.71
N ILE A 7 -7.01 -44.09 32.20
CA ILE A 7 -7.01 -45.36 32.91
C ILE A 7 -5.57 -45.87 32.94
N LYS A 8 -5.08 -46.30 34.10
CA LYS A 8 -3.75 -46.87 34.26
C LYS A 8 -3.59 -48.08 33.31
N PRO A 9 -2.65 -48.04 32.36
CA PRO A 9 -2.43 -49.17 31.46
C PRO A 9 -1.81 -50.34 32.24
N ASN A 10 -2.26 -51.56 31.93
CA ASN A 10 -1.79 -52.78 32.59
C ASN A 10 -0.39 -53.17 32.06
N ILE A 11 0.66 -52.62 32.67
CA ILE A 11 2.06 -52.83 32.29
C ILE A 11 2.85 -53.29 33.53
N LYS A 12 3.61 -54.39 33.37
CA LYS A 12 4.48 -54.93 34.43
C LYS A 12 5.50 -53.86 34.86
N GLY A 13 5.52 -53.54 36.15
CA GLY A 13 6.38 -52.51 36.75
C GLY A 13 5.63 -51.27 37.28
N LEU A 14 4.36 -51.09 36.90
CA LEU A 14 3.48 -50.06 37.47
C LEU A 14 2.54 -50.63 38.55
N GLU A 15 2.63 -51.92 38.88
CA GLU A 15 1.70 -52.60 39.80
C GLU A 15 1.77 -52.09 41.25
N GLU A 16 2.92 -51.56 41.67
CA GLU A 16 3.17 -51.08 43.04
C GLU A 16 2.85 -49.59 43.26
N GLU A 17 2.56 -48.82 42.21
CA GLU A 17 2.13 -47.42 42.36
C GLU A 17 0.66 -47.38 42.82
N GLU A 18 0.43 -46.95 44.07
CA GLU A 18 -0.90 -46.61 44.57
C GLU A 18 -1.57 -45.59 43.61
N GLU A 19 -2.77 -45.92 43.14
CA GLU A 19 -3.59 -44.96 42.39
C GLU A 19 -3.85 -43.76 43.31
N ALA A 20 -3.16 -42.65 43.04
CA ALA A 20 -3.40 -41.40 43.75
C ALA A 20 -4.91 -41.07 43.64
N PRO A 21 -5.57 -40.70 44.75
CA PRO A 21 -6.99 -40.36 44.72
C PRO A 21 -7.20 -39.26 43.69
N LEU A 22 -8.24 -39.43 42.85
CA LEU A 22 -8.59 -38.44 41.83
C LEU A 22 -8.61 -37.05 42.48
N PRO A 23 -7.95 -36.04 41.88
CA PRO A 23 -7.99 -34.70 42.42
C PRO A 23 -9.46 -34.30 42.59
N LEU A 24 -9.84 -34.02 43.84
CA LEU A 24 -11.19 -33.58 44.16
C LEU A 24 -11.48 -32.34 43.33
N LEU A 25 -12.65 -32.32 42.67
CA LEU A 25 -13.13 -31.11 41.99
C LEU A 25 -13.04 -29.95 42.98
N PRO A 26 -12.53 -28.77 42.58
CA PRO A 26 -12.40 -27.64 43.49
C PRO A 26 -13.78 -27.33 44.09
N LEU A 27 -13.89 -27.48 45.40
CA LEU A 27 -15.11 -27.18 46.15
C LEU A 27 -15.37 -25.68 46.07
N GLY A 28 -16.54 -25.29 45.57
CA GLY A 28 -16.93 -23.89 45.39
C GLY A 28 -16.86 -23.35 43.95
N LEU A 29 -16.44 -24.15 42.97
CA LEU A 29 -16.62 -23.79 41.56
C LEU A 29 -18.08 -24.01 41.13
N ASP A 30 -18.78 -22.92 40.86
CA ASP A 30 -20.10 -22.97 40.25
C ASP A 30 -19.98 -23.29 38.75
N PHE A 31 -20.27 -24.55 38.39
CA PHE A 31 -20.36 -25.00 36.99
C PHE A 31 -21.70 -24.67 36.34
N SER A 32 -22.61 -24.00 37.05
CA SER A 32 -23.85 -23.51 36.48
C SER A 32 -23.54 -22.50 35.37
N ARG A 33 -24.35 -22.53 34.30
CA ARG A 33 -24.18 -21.62 33.16
C ARG A 33 -25.40 -20.70 33.04
N PRO A 34 -25.71 -19.85 34.04
CA PRO A 34 -26.88 -18.97 33.99
C PRO A 34 -26.78 -17.98 32.83
N TRP A 35 -25.55 -17.58 32.49
CA TRP A 35 -25.24 -16.77 31.31
C TRP A 35 -25.49 -17.48 29.97
N HIS A 36 -25.50 -18.82 29.92
CA HIS A 36 -25.61 -19.57 28.65
C HIS A 36 -26.95 -19.35 27.96
N ASN A 37 -28.04 -19.28 28.73
CA ASN A 37 -29.36 -18.95 28.18
C ASN A 37 -29.39 -17.53 27.61
N ASN A 38 -28.72 -16.58 28.27
CA ASN A 38 -28.58 -15.22 27.75
C ASN A 38 -27.72 -15.20 26.48
N PHE A 39 -26.58 -15.90 26.48
CA PHE A 39 -25.70 -16.06 25.32
C PHE A 39 -26.44 -16.66 24.12
N ILE A 40 -27.22 -17.75 24.30
CA ILE A 40 -28.02 -18.35 23.22
C ILE A 40 -29.04 -17.34 22.69
N LYS A 41 -29.73 -16.61 23.57
CA LYS A 41 -30.71 -15.57 23.17
C LYS A 41 -30.04 -14.48 22.33
N VAL A 42 -28.90 -13.96 22.79
CA VAL A 42 -28.13 -12.91 22.07
C VAL A 42 -27.59 -13.45 20.75
N LYS A 43 -27.00 -14.65 20.75
CA LYS A 43 -26.49 -15.31 19.53
C LYS A 43 -27.59 -15.49 18.49
N LYS A 44 -28.79 -15.95 18.88
CA LYS A 44 -29.96 -16.07 17.98
C LYS A 44 -30.42 -14.72 17.41
N LYS A 45 -30.18 -13.60 18.11
CA LYS A 45 -30.47 -12.25 17.61
C LYS A 45 -29.39 -11.71 16.66
N ILE A 46 -28.12 -12.02 16.91
CA ILE A 46 -26.98 -11.54 16.11
C ILE A 46 -26.80 -12.34 14.83
N LEU A 47 -26.91 -13.67 14.90
CA LEU A 47 -26.61 -14.56 13.76
C LEU A 47 -27.36 -14.17 12.46
N PRO A 48 -28.66 -13.83 12.47
CA PRO A 48 -29.37 -13.42 11.26
C PRO A 48 -28.97 -12.04 10.71
N LYS A 49 -28.23 -11.24 11.48
CA LYS A 49 -27.70 -9.93 11.07
C LYS A 49 -26.24 -10.00 10.61
N LEU A 50 -25.59 -11.14 10.84
CA LEU A 50 -24.16 -11.33 10.60
C LEU A 50 -23.92 -11.86 9.19
N HIS A 51 -23.99 -10.96 8.20
CA HIS A 51 -23.91 -11.30 6.77
C HIS A 51 -22.56 -11.88 6.35
N ILE A 52 -21.47 -11.57 7.07
CA ILE A 52 -20.12 -12.08 6.77
C ILE A 52 -20.03 -13.61 6.81
N LEU A 53 -20.91 -14.29 7.57
CA LEU A 53 -20.94 -15.75 7.64
C LEU A 53 -21.71 -16.39 6.48
N HIS A 54 -22.32 -15.60 5.60
CA HIS A 54 -23.03 -16.13 4.46
C HIS A 54 -22.05 -16.82 3.49
N PRO A 55 -22.36 -18.03 2.98
CA PRO A 55 -21.45 -18.78 2.10
C PRO A 55 -20.95 -18.00 0.88
N ILE A 56 -21.77 -17.10 0.34
CA ILE A 56 -21.37 -16.25 -0.80
C ILE A 56 -20.26 -15.24 -0.46
N MET A 57 -20.19 -14.76 0.80
CA MET A 57 -19.13 -13.85 1.24
C MET A 57 -17.79 -14.58 1.28
N LYS A 58 -17.81 -15.87 1.67
CA LYS A 58 -16.64 -16.74 1.58
C LYS A 58 -16.18 -16.90 0.13
N ASN A 59 -17.10 -17.20 -0.79
CA ASN A 59 -16.75 -17.33 -2.21
C ASN A 59 -16.16 -16.02 -2.77
N LEU A 60 -16.73 -14.88 -2.40
CA LEU A 60 -16.19 -13.56 -2.75
C LEU A 60 -14.75 -13.37 -2.22
N LEU A 61 -14.50 -13.75 -0.96
CA LEU A 61 -13.16 -13.72 -0.37
C LEU A 61 -12.18 -14.63 -1.13
N ASP A 62 -12.58 -15.87 -1.41
CA ASP A 62 -11.74 -16.84 -2.11
C ASP A 62 -11.36 -16.34 -3.52
N PHE A 63 -12.32 -15.74 -4.25
CA PHE A 63 -12.05 -15.12 -5.56
C PHE A 63 -11.13 -13.92 -5.47
N SER A 64 -11.30 -13.10 -4.43
CA SER A 64 -10.47 -11.91 -4.21
C SER A 64 -9.03 -12.32 -3.88
N TYR A 65 -8.85 -13.32 -3.02
CA TYR A 65 -7.53 -13.85 -2.68
C TYR A 65 -6.84 -14.44 -3.92
N ALA A 66 -7.55 -15.24 -4.73
CA ALA A 66 -7.00 -15.79 -5.96
C ALA A 66 -6.63 -14.72 -7.00
N ALA A 67 -7.34 -13.59 -7.03
CA ALA A 67 -7.06 -12.49 -7.96
C ALA A 67 -5.94 -11.55 -7.48
N PHE A 68 -5.82 -11.33 -6.16
CA PHE A 68 -4.98 -10.27 -5.59
C PHE A 68 -3.72 -10.78 -4.86
N SER A 69 -3.59 -12.07 -4.57
CA SER A 69 -2.45 -12.63 -3.81
C SER A 69 -1.10 -12.27 -4.43
N ASP A 70 -0.91 -12.53 -5.72
CA ASP A 70 0.35 -12.26 -6.43
C ASP A 70 0.29 -11.00 -7.31
N PHE A 71 -0.75 -10.18 -7.14
CA PHE A 71 -0.96 -8.99 -7.96
C PHE A 71 -0.49 -7.73 -7.23
N LEU A 72 0.29 -6.90 -7.92
CA LEU A 72 0.59 -5.53 -7.55
C LEU A 72 0.10 -4.61 -8.68
N ILE A 73 -0.35 -3.41 -8.32
CA ILE A 73 -0.84 -2.43 -9.30
C ILE A 73 0.30 -1.96 -10.21
N VAL A 74 1.50 -1.83 -9.64
CA VAL A 74 2.72 -1.42 -10.32
C VAL A 74 3.81 -2.44 -10.01
N ASP A 75 4.53 -2.87 -11.04
CA ASP A 75 5.71 -3.72 -10.89
C ASP A 75 6.98 -2.87 -10.82
N PHE A 76 7.54 -2.79 -9.61
CA PHE A 76 8.72 -2.00 -9.31
C PHE A 76 10.04 -2.73 -9.61
N SER A 77 10.01 -4.04 -9.87
CA SER A 77 11.24 -4.85 -10.07
C SER A 77 12.07 -4.37 -11.27
N SER A 78 11.40 -3.79 -12.27
CA SER A 78 12.03 -3.33 -13.50
C SER A 78 12.67 -1.94 -13.40
N PHE A 79 12.42 -1.17 -12.33
CA PHE A 79 12.79 0.25 -12.27
C PHE A 79 14.31 0.45 -12.30
N ARG A 80 15.06 -0.35 -11.54
CA ARG A 80 16.52 -0.26 -11.56
C ARG A 80 17.15 -0.82 -12.84
N LEU A 81 16.54 -1.83 -13.45
CA LEU A 81 17.03 -2.45 -14.69
C LEU A 81 16.97 -1.50 -15.89
N LYS A 82 16.06 -0.53 -15.86
CA LYS A 82 15.90 0.49 -16.91
C LYS A 82 16.98 1.58 -16.86
N GLY A 83 17.80 1.61 -15.81
CA GLY A 83 18.82 2.65 -15.62
C GLY A 83 18.23 3.98 -15.13
N PRO A 84 18.96 5.10 -15.30
CA PRO A 84 18.48 6.41 -14.88
C PRO A 84 17.20 6.81 -15.62
N VAL A 85 16.11 6.95 -14.87
CA VAL A 85 14.79 7.35 -15.41
C VAL A 85 14.53 8.82 -15.16
N ASP A 86 13.82 9.41 -16.12
CA ASP A 86 13.25 10.75 -15.97
C ASP A 86 12.00 10.70 -15.07
N CYS A 87 11.81 11.71 -14.23
CA CYS A 87 10.73 11.74 -13.25
C CYS A 87 9.35 11.78 -13.94
N GLU A 88 9.18 12.54 -15.02
CA GLU A 88 7.91 12.62 -15.76
C GLU A 88 7.58 11.32 -16.48
N SER A 89 8.60 10.68 -17.05
CA SER A 89 8.47 9.36 -17.65
C SER A 89 7.99 8.33 -16.62
N LEU A 90 8.52 8.37 -15.40
CA LEU A 90 8.10 7.50 -14.31
C LEU A 90 6.64 7.77 -13.88
N LYS A 91 6.25 9.04 -13.73
CA LYS A 91 4.86 9.43 -13.42
C LYS A 91 3.87 8.88 -14.45
N THR A 92 4.23 8.96 -15.73
CA THR A 92 3.39 8.46 -16.82
C THR A 92 3.32 6.93 -16.80
N GLU A 93 4.44 6.24 -16.57
CA GLU A 93 4.46 4.78 -16.49
C GLU A 93 3.61 4.25 -15.33
N VAL A 94 3.74 4.83 -14.15
CA VAL A 94 2.93 4.48 -12.97
C VAL A 94 1.46 4.76 -13.24
N SER A 95 1.13 5.91 -13.83
CA SER A 95 -0.25 6.28 -14.16
C SER A 95 -0.89 5.31 -15.17
N LEU A 96 -0.12 4.87 -16.16
CA LEU A 96 -0.54 3.87 -17.14
C LEU A 96 -0.72 2.49 -16.50
N SER A 97 0.17 2.12 -15.58
CA SER A 97 0.08 0.85 -14.84
C SER A 97 -1.17 0.82 -13.95
N CYS A 98 -1.48 1.91 -13.26
CA CYS A 98 -2.73 2.08 -12.51
C CYS A 98 -3.97 1.89 -13.42
N ALA A 99 -3.99 2.54 -14.58
CA ALA A 99 -5.12 2.41 -15.52
C ALA A 99 -5.28 0.98 -16.06
N LYS A 100 -4.17 0.32 -16.42
CA LYS A 100 -4.17 -1.09 -16.86
C LYS A 100 -4.63 -2.03 -15.76
N ALA A 101 -4.21 -1.78 -14.52
CA ALA A 101 -4.64 -2.55 -13.36
C ALA A 101 -6.15 -2.39 -13.13
N GLU A 102 -6.66 -1.16 -13.19
CA GLU A 102 -8.09 -0.85 -13.08
C GLU A 102 -8.92 -1.59 -14.14
N GLU A 103 -8.52 -1.51 -15.41
CA GLU A 103 -9.17 -2.23 -16.50
C GLU A 103 -9.14 -3.75 -16.28
N LYS A 104 -7.97 -4.30 -15.89
CA LYS A 104 -7.82 -5.74 -15.62
C LYS A 104 -8.74 -6.19 -14.49
N ILE A 105 -8.80 -5.45 -13.38
CA ILE A 105 -9.66 -5.78 -12.25
C ILE A 105 -11.14 -5.67 -12.64
N LEU A 106 -11.51 -4.64 -13.40
CA LEU A 106 -12.88 -4.44 -13.87
C LEU A 106 -13.36 -5.56 -14.80
N ASN A 107 -12.48 -6.02 -15.70
CA ASN A 107 -12.81 -7.03 -16.71
C ASN A 107 -12.71 -8.47 -16.20
N THR A 108 -12.01 -8.71 -15.08
CA THR A 108 -11.79 -10.06 -14.54
C THR A 108 -12.48 -10.26 -13.20
N TRP A 109 -11.92 -9.71 -12.12
CA TRP A 109 -12.43 -9.89 -10.77
C TRP A 109 -13.83 -9.31 -10.61
N TYR A 110 -14.05 -8.06 -11.03
CA TYR A 110 -15.34 -7.40 -10.86
C TYR A 110 -16.45 -8.11 -11.64
N GLN A 111 -16.22 -8.50 -12.89
CA GLN A 111 -17.20 -9.30 -13.66
C GLN A 111 -17.55 -10.62 -12.96
N LYS A 112 -16.56 -11.32 -12.38
CA LYS A 112 -16.82 -12.54 -11.61
C LYS A 112 -17.66 -12.25 -10.37
N VAL A 113 -17.37 -11.17 -9.64
CA VAL A 113 -18.18 -10.75 -8.49
C VAL A 113 -19.62 -10.45 -8.91
N ILE A 114 -19.83 -9.68 -9.97
CA ILE A 114 -21.17 -9.39 -10.49
C ILE A 114 -21.90 -10.67 -10.89
N SER A 115 -21.22 -11.59 -11.58
CA SER A 115 -21.81 -12.89 -11.97
C SER A 115 -22.25 -13.72 -10.75
N LEU A 116 -21.48 -13.67 -9.65
CA LEU A 116 -21.78 -14.37 -8.41
C LEU A 116 -23.06 -13.82 -7.74
N PHE A 117 -23.21 -12.50 -7.70
CA PHE A 117 -24.36 -11.85 -7.06
C PHE A 117 -25.59 -11.68 -7.96
N SER A 118 -25.46 -11.96 -9.27
CA SER A 118 -26.59 -12.01 -10.22
C SER A 118 -27.38 -13.31 -10.12
N GLN A 119 -26.83 -14.35 -9.48
CA GLN A 119 -27.49 -15.65 -9.31
C GLN A 119 -28.60 -15.57 -8.24
N LYS A 120 -29.72 -16.28 -8.44
CA LYS A 120 -30.84 -16.30 -7.47
C LYS A 120 -30.42 -16.91 -6.13
N GLU A 121 -29.42 -17.77 -6.16
CA GLU A 121 -28.81 -18.43 -5.02
C GLU A 121 -28.04 -17.46 -4.12
N ALA A 122 -27.67 -16.28 -4.63
CA ALA A 122 -26.90 -15.28 -3.89
C ALA A 122 -27.63 -14.74 -2.66
N LEU A 123 -28.96 -14.63 -2.75
CA LEU A 123 -29.83 -14.15 -1.67
C LEU A 123 -30.47 -15.29 -0.88
N LYS A 124 -30.02 -16.54 -1.06
CA LYS A 124 -30.60 -17.71 -0.40
C LYS A 124 -30.45 -17.61 1.12
N GLY A 125 -31.56 -17.37 1.82
CA GLY A 125 -31.59 -17.22 3.28
C GLY A 125 -31.48 -15.77 3.76
N VAL A 126 -31.31 -14.81 2.86
CA VAL A 126 -31.39 -13.38 3.15
C VAL A 126 -32.85 -12.93 3.07
N LYS A 127 -33.34 -12.26 4.11
CA LYS A 127 -34.70 -11.73 4.11
C LYS A 127 -34.77 -10.42 3.34
N LEU A 128 -35.91 -10.12 2.71
CA LEU A 128 -36.08 -8.91 1.88
C LEU A 128 -35.71 -7.61 2.61
N TYR A 129 -36.09 -7.45 3.88
CA TYR A 129 -35.75 -6.25 4.66
C TYR A 129 -34.26 -6.15 5.05
N GLN A 130 -33.47 -7.20 4.84
CA GLN A 130 -32.03 -7.24 5.15
C GLN A 130 -31.15 -7.08 3.90
N THR A 131 -31.74 -7.10 2.71
CA THR A 131 -31.04 -7.01 1.42
C THR A 131 -30.08 -5.82 1.37
N ASP A 132 -30.50 -4.67 1.88
CA ASP A 132 -29.70 -3.45 1.95
C ASP A 132 -28.46 -3.63 2.82
N SER A 133 -28.64 -4.13 4.04
CA SER A 133 -27.54 -4.42 4.96
C SER A 133 -26.60 -5.51 4.43
N PHE A 134 -27.14 -6.46 3.65
CA PHE A 134 -26.38 -7.52 3.02
C PHE A 134 -25.47 -6.96 1.92
N PHE A 135 -26.00 -6.15 1.00
CA PHE A 135 -25.20 -5.51 -0.04
C PHE A 135 -24.22 -4.48 0.51
N ASN A 136 -24.55 -3.79 1.61
CA ASN A 136 -23.57 -2.94 2.31
C ASN A 136 -22.39 -3.78 2.82
N CYS A 137 -22.65 -4.97 3.37
CA CYS A 137 -21.58 -5.89 3.75
C CYS A 137 -20.73 -6.34 2.54
N VAL A 138 -21.36 -6.58 1.38
CA VAL A 138 -20.63 -6.89 0.13
C VAL A 138 -19.73 -5.73 -0.27
N SER A 139 -20.27 -4.51 -0.29
CA SER A 139 -19.50 -3.30 -0.64
C SER A 139 -18.32 -3.10 0.29
N VAL A 140 -18.52 -3.19 1.61
CA VAL A 140 -17.44 -3.06 2.60
C VAL A 140 -16.38 -4.15 2.39
N LEU A 141 -16.80 -5.38 2.13
CA LEU A 141 -15.86 -6.48 1.88
C LEU A 141 -15.02 -6.21 0.63
N MET A 142 -15.64 -5.84 -0.49
CA MET A 142 -14.95 -5.48 -1.73
C MET A 142 -14.01 -4.30 -1.56
N SER A 143 -14.47 -3.23 -0.90
CA SER A 143 -13.68 -2.07 -0.52
C SER A 143 -12.42 -2.47 0.24
N ASN A 144 -12.54 -3.32 1.27
CA ASN A 144 -11.39 -3.78 2.05
C ASN A 144 -10.37 -4.55 1.21
N GLN A 145 -10.82 -5.36 0.23
CA GLN A 145 -9.90 -6.09 -0.65
C GLN A 145 -9.10 -5.14 -1.55
N LEU A 146 -9.76 -4.13 -2.12
CA LEU A 146 -9.11 -3.12 -2.96
C LEU A 146 -8.16 -2.22 -2.15
N LYS A 147 -8.59 -1.78 -0.96
CA LYS A 147 -7.75 -1.01 -0.03
C LYS A 147 -6.51 -1.79 0.38
N GLU A 148 -6.62 -3.09 0.61
CA GLU A 148 -5.46 -3.94 0.93
C GLU A 148 -4.48 -4.04 -0.25
N LEU A 149 -4.98 -4.18 -1.48
CA LEU A 149 -4.13 -4.17 -2.68
C LEU A 149 -3.40 -2.83 -2.88
N LEU A 150 -4.11 -1.71 -2.67
CA LEU A 150 -3.56 -0.36 -2.70
C LEU A 150 -2.46 -0.21 -1.63
N ARG A 151 -2.76 -0.59 -0.38
CA ARG A 151 -1.82 -0.54 0.75
C ARG A 151 -0.55 -1.32 0.44
N ARG A 152 -0.67 -2.58 0.01
CA ARG A 152 0.48 -3.43 -0.35
C ARG A 152 1.32 -2.83 -1.47
N THR A 153 0.70 -2.19 -2.46
CA THR A 153 1.43 -1.53 -3.55
C THR A 153 2.19 -0.30 -3.04
N VAL A 154 1.58 0.52 -2.20
CA VAL A 154 2.25 1.68 -1.57
C VAL A 154 3.41 1.24 -0.68
N GLU A 155 3.20 0.22 0.16
CA GLU A 155 4.25 -0.35 1.01
C GLU A 155 5.41 -0.90 0.19
N ALA A 156 5.11 -1.61 -0.91
CA ALA A 156 6.14 -2.09 -1.83
C ALA A 156 6.94 -0.95 -2.47
N PHE A 157 6.28 0.17 -2.81
CA PHE A 157 6.96 1.35 -3.34
C PHE A 157 7.87 2.02 -2.30
N VAL A 158 7.37 2.24 -1.09
CA VAL A 158 8.14 2.84 0.02
C VAL A 158 9.37 1.98 0.34
N LYS A 159 9.23 0.65 0.29
CA LYS A 159 10.34 -0.29 0.53
C LYS A 159 11.50 -0.14 -0.46
N LEU A 160 11.29 0.42 -1.66
CA LEU A 160 12.38 0.68 -2.61
C LEU A 160 13.38 1.72 -2.10
N PHE A 161 12.97 2.55 -1.14
CA PHE A 161 13.78 3.61 -0.55
C PHE A 161 14.33 3.21 0.82
N ASP A 162 14.31 1.93 1.16
CA ASP A 162 14.91 1.41 2.39
C ASP A 162 16.44 1.65 2.38
N SER A 163 16.95 2.20 3.48
CA SER A 163 18.38 2.51 3.63
C SER A 163 19.25 1.25 3.64
N GLU A 164 18.69 0.13 4.12
CA GLU A 164 19.39 -1.16 4.25
C GLU A 164 19.46 -1.91 2.91
N ASP A 165 18.45 -1.75 2.04
CA ASP A 165 18.36 -2.43 0.74
C ASP A 165 18.35 -1.45 -0.43
N ARG A 166 19.54 -0.96 -0.78
CA ARG A 166 19.75 -0.09 -1.95
C ARG A 166 19.72 -0.84 -3.28
N SER A 167 19.48 -2.15 -3.28
CA SER A 167 19.56 -2.95 -4.51
C SER A 167 18.37 -2.73 -5.45
N TYR A 168 17.29 -2.11 -4.97
CA TYR A 168 16.10 -1.78 -5.75
C TYR A 168 15.82 -0.27 -5.85
N LEU A 169 16.72 0.57 -5.29
CA LEU A 169 16.56 2.01 -5.29
C LEU A 169 16.48 2.55 -6.73
N PRO A 170 15.42 3.29 -7.09
CA PRO A 170 15.30 3.90 -8.42
C PRO A 170 16.40 4.94 -8.65
N LEU A 171 16.93 4.95 -9.88
CA LEU A 171 17.92 5.95 -10.29
C LEU A 171 17.22 7.06 -11.05
N PHE A 172 17.35 8.30 -10.57
CA PHE A 172 16.74 9.46 -11.22
C PHE A 172 17.78 10.22 -12.03
N LYS A 173 17.41 10.57 -13.27
CA LYS A 173 18.22 11.45 -14.11
C LYS A 173 18.00 12.90 -13.70
N MET A 174 19.07 13.60 -13.37
CA MET A 174 19.08 15.05 -13.16
C MET A 174 20.07 15.68 -14.14
N ASN A 175 19.67 16.75 -14.81
CA ASN A 175 20.49 17.49 -15.76
C ASN A 175 20.97 18.79 -15.10
N LEU A 176 22.22 19.15 -15.32
CA LEU A 176 22.74 20.46 -14.97
C LEU A 176 22.49 21.41 -16.15
N SER A 177 21.65 22.42 -15.95
CA SER A 177 21.40 23.50 -16.90
C SER A 177 22.08 24.78 -16.46
N LEU A 178 22.48 25.59 -17.44
CA LEU A 178 23.01 26.93 -17.25
C LEU A 178 21.94 27.89 -17.75
N ASP A 179 21.21 28.53 -16.83
CA ASP A 179 20.11 29.43 -17.16
C ASP A 179 20.41 30.85 -16.66
N GLU A 180 20.20 31.85 -17.51
CA GLU A 180 20.32 33.29 -17.23
C GLU A 180 21.37 33.70 -16.16
N LYS A 181 22.60 33.15 -16.29
CA LYS A 181 23.77 33.39 -15.40
C LYS A 181 23.86 32.54 -14.12
N LYS A 182 23.10 31.46 -14.03
CA LYS A 182 23.09 30.55 -12.87
C LYS A 182 23.15 29.08 -13.30
N MET A 183 23.85 28.28 -12.52
CA MET A 183 23.81 26.82 -12.64
C MET A 183 22.62 26.28 -11.86
N GLU A 184 21.80 25.46 -12.48
CA GLU A 184 20.60 24.87 -11.86
C GLU A 184 20.45 23.39 -12.24
N LEU A 185 19.84 22.60 -11.36
CA LEU A 185 19.53 21.20 -11.62
C LEU A 185 18.07 21.07 -12.06
N TYR A 186 17.86 20.31 -13.15
CA TYR A 186 16.54 19.95 -13.65
C TYR A 186 16.37 18.43 -13.70
N PRO A 187 15.34 17.85 -13.03
CA PRO A 187 14.42 18.52 -12.12
C PRO A 187 15.14 19.08 -10.88
N SER A 188 14.54 20.08 -10.23
CA SER A 188 15.06 20.54 -8.94
C SER A 188 14.89 19.45 -7.87
N PHE A 189 15.60 19.57 -6.74
CA PHE A 189 15.42 18.63 -5.63
C PHE A 189 13.97 18.59 -5.12
N GLN A 190 13.27 19.74 -5.14
CA GLN A 190 11.88 19.83 -4.75
C GLN A 190 10.97 19.15 -5.76
N ASP A 191 11.16 19.41 -7.06
CA ASP A 191 10.36 18.76 -8.12
C ASP A 191 10.51 17.23 -8.09
N LEU A 192 11.72 16.75 -7.77
CA LEU A 192 11.97 15.32 -7.60
C LEU A 192 11.23 14.74 -6.39
N GLU A 193 11.27 15.42 -5.24
CA GLU A 193 10.53 15.01 -4.03
C GLU A 193 9.02 14.97 -4.31
N GLU A 194 8.46 16.06 -4.83
CA GLU A 194 7.05 16.16 -5.20
C GLU A 194 6.67 15.10 -6.23
N GLY A 195 7.56 14.82 -7.18
CA GLY A 195 7.36 13.82 -8.20
C GLY A 195 7.30 12.39 -7.67
N ILE A 196 8.13 12.05 -6.68
CA ILE A 196 8.11 10.75 -6.01
C ILE A 196 6.85 10.62 -5.13
N LEU A 197 6.50 11.68 -4.37
CA LEU A 197 5.31 11.69 -3.51
C LEU A 197 4.01 11.62 -4.32
N PHE A 198 3.99 12.21 -5.51
CA PHE A 198 2.89 12.10 -6.45
C PHE A 198 2.56 10.63 -6.78
N LEU A 199 3.56 9.75 -6.86
CA LEU A 199 3.34 8.34 -7.19
C LEU A 199 2.51 7.62 -6.11
N VAL A 200 2.75 7.92 -4.83
CA VAL A 200 1.95 7.37 -3.72
C VAL A 200 0.49 7.82 -3.84
N ASN A 201 0.28 9.11 -4.07
CA ASN A 201 -1.07 9.67 -4.24
C ASN A 201 -1.76 9.06 -5.47
N ARG A 202 -1.03 8.92 -6.59
CA ARG A 202 -1.55 8.35 -7.82
C ARG A 202 -1.97 6.90 -7.64
N ILE A 203 -1.17 6.09 -6.93
CA ILE A 203 -1.52 4.72 -6.57
C ILE A 203 -2.77 4.72 -5.69
N GLY A 204 -2.82 5.53 -4.63
CA GLY A 204 -3.97 5.63 -3.72
C GLY A 204 -5.28 6.05 -4.38
N GLN A 205 -5.22 6.80 -5.48
CA GLN A 205 -6.36 7.21 -6.30
C GLN A 205 -6.79 6.15 -7.34
N THR A 206 -6.21 4.95 -7.32
CA THR A 206 -6.63 3.86 -8.21
C THR A 206 -7.94 3.25 -7.69
N PHE A 207 -8.84 2.83 -8.59
CA PHE A 207 -10.12 2.15 -8.29
C PHE A 207 -11.27 3.00 -7.71
N GLN A 208 -11.16 4.33 -7.74
CA GLN A 208 -12.17 5.24 -7.18
C GLN A 208 -13.54 5.16 -7.89
N ASN A 209 -13.57 4.66 -9.12
CA ASN A 209 -14.78 4.63 -9.96
C ASN A 209 -15.46 3.25 -10.01
N ILE A 210 -15.00 2.26 -9.23
CA ILE A 210 -15.62 0.94 -9.23
C ILE A 210 -16.98 1.01 -8.53
N GLN A 211 -18.04 0.62 -9.23
CA GLN A 211 -19.41 0.62 -8.69
C GLN A 211 -19.62 -0.46 -7.61
N THR A 212 -20.52 -0.19 -6.68
CA THR A 212 -21.03 -1.23 -5.78
C THR A 212 -21.90 -2.23 -6.56
N VAL A 213 -21.88 -3.51 -6.16
CA VAL A 213 -22.70 -4.56 -6.79
C VAL A 213 -24.18 -4.19 -6.84
N ARG A 214 -24.71 -3.63 -5.74
CA ARG A 214 -26.11 -3.19 -5.66
C ARG A 214 -26.40 -2.08 -6.68
N SER A 215 -25.50 -1.12 -6.81
CA SER A 215 -25.69 -0.02 -7.75
C SER A 215 -25.63 -0.51 -9.19
N TRP A 216 -24.68 -1.39 -9.51
CA TRP A 216 -24.59 -2.01 -10.84
C TRP A 216 -25.88 -2.78 -11.20
N LEU A 217 -26.39 -3.61 -10.27
CA LEU A 217 -27.63 -4.37 -10.49
C LEU A 217 -28.87 -3.47 -10.63
N ALA A 218 -28.87 -2.31 -9.99
CA ALA A 218 -29.97 -1.34 -10.02
C ALA A 218 -29.83 -0.27 -11.11
N GLY A 219 -28.74 -0.27 -11.90
CA GLY A 219 -28.44 0.79 -12.86
C GLY A 219 -28.13 2.15 -12.22
N GLY A 220 -27.60 2.17 -11.00
CA GLY A 220 -27.16 3.38 -10.29
C GLY A 220 -25.68 3.73 -10.52
N ALA A 221 -25.20 4.73 -9.78
CA ALA A 221 -23.83 5.27 -9.90
C ALA A 221 -23.01 5.27 -8.59
N THR A 222 -23.43 4.54 -7.56
CA THR A 222 -22.74 4.49 -6.26
C THR A 222 -21.48 3.65 -6.34
N THR A 223 -20.33 4.22 -6.00
CA THR A 223 -19.00 3.60 -6.03
C THR A 223 -18.59 2.99 -4.69
N LEU A 224 -17.58 2.12 -4.74
CA LEU A 224 -16.92 1.56 -3.58
C LEU A 224 -16.04 2.61 -2.92
N ASP A 225 -16.01 2.62 -1.59
CA ASP A 225 -15.01 3.37 -0.84
C ASP A 225 -13.66 2.64 -0.97
N THR A 226 -12.73 3.21 -1.73
CA THR A 226 -11.39 2.67 -1.95
C THR A 226 -10.31 3.61 -1.43
N GLU A 227 -10.69 4.68 -0.72
CA GLU A 227 -9.74 5.62 -0.14
C GLU A 227 -8.86 4.93 0.90
N LEU A 228 -7.55 5.07 0.71
CA LEU A 228 -6.59 4.59 1.69
C LEU A 228 -6.71 5.40 2.99
N PRO A 229 -6.56 4.77 4.16
CA PRO A 229 -6.52 5.48 5.43
C PRO A 229 -5.42 6.56 5.44
N ASN A 230 -5.73 7.73 5.99
CA ASN A 230 -4.81 8.87 6.01
C ASN A 230 -3.49 8.55 6.72
N ASP A 231 -3.54 7.75 7.78
CA ASP A 231 -2.37 7.30 8.54
C ASP A 231 -1.39 6.50 7.67
N VAL A 232 -1.89 5.68 6.74
CA VAL A 232 -1.05 4.92 5.80
C VAL A 232 -0.36 5.85 4.82
N ILE A 233 -1.08 6.84 4.29
CA ILE A 233 -0.52 7.82 3.34
C ILE A 233 0.49 8.74 4.03
N GLU A 234 0.19 9.21 5.24
CA GLU A 234 1.08 10.05 6.05
C GLU A 234 2.36 9.31 6.43
N LEU A 235 2.26 8.03 6.83
CA LEU A 235 3.42 7.19 7.12
C LEU A 235 4.28 6.97 5.88
N ALA A 236 3.66 6.63 4.74
CA ALA A 236 4.38 6.44 3.48
C ALA A 236 5.09 7.73 3.04
N THR A 237 4.39 8.87 3.10
CA THR A 237 4.90 10.18 2.71
C THR A 237 6.06 10.62 3.61
N SER A 238 5.91 10.51 4.93
CA SER A 238 6.96 10.89 5.87
C SER A 238 8.21 10.02 5.75
N THR A 239 8.02 8.71 5.54
CA THR A 239 9.12 7.76 5.30
C THR A 239 9.88 8.11 4.02
N LEU A 240 9.16 8.36 2.92
CA LEU A 240 9.76 8.75 1.65
C LEU A 240 10.50 10.10 1.75
N LYS A 241 9.90 11.11 2.37
CA LYS A 241 10.56 12.42 2.57
C LYS A 241 11.88 12.30 3.29
N LYS A 242 11.91 11.49 4.36
CA LYS A 242 13.15 11.22 5.10
C LYS A 242 14.19 10.54 4.20
N ALA A 243 13.82 9.46 3.52
CA ALA A 243 14.74 8.71 2.66
C ALA A 243 15.24 9.54 1.46
N ILE A 244 14.38 10.33 0.83
CA ILE A 244 14.74 11.26 -0.25
C ILE A 244 15.71 12.32 0.28
N GLY A 245 15.40 12.91 1.43
CA GLY A 245 16.26 13.89 2.09
C GLY A 245 17.67 13.35 2.31
N GLU A 246 17.79 12.16 2.90
CA GLU A 246 19.08 11.47 3.14
C GLU A 246 19.83 11.17 1.83
N ASN A 247 19.15 10.62 0.82
CA ASN A 247 19.77 10.29 -0.47
C ASN A 247 20.22 11.52 -1.26
N LEU A 248 19.61 12.69 -1.04
CA LEU A 248 19.93 13.93 -1.75
C LEU A 248 20.97 14.80 -1.06
N GLN A 249 21.39 14.48 0.17
CA GLN A 249 22.42 15.27 0.89
C GLN A 249 23.74 15.32 0.12
N GLU A 250 24.25 14.17 -0.30
CA GLU A 250 25.52 14.09 -1.05
C GLU A 250 25.44 14.78 -2.42
N PRO A 251 24.41 14.53 -3.26
CA PRO A 251 24.22 15.29 -4.50
C PRO A 251 24.12 16.80 -4.31
N LYS A 252 23.43 17.27 -3.26
CA LYS A 252 23.32 18.71 -2.93
C LYS A 252 24.69 19.31 -2.62
N ALA A 253 25.45 18.68 -1.72
CA ALA A 253 26.78 19.15 -1.37
C ALA A 253 27.74 19.14 -2.58
N TYR A 254 27.65 18.11 -3.43
CA TYR A 254 28.45 18.04 -4.66
C TYR A 254 28.10 19.18 -5.63
N PHE A 255 26.81 19.47 -5.80
CA PHE A 255 26.36 20.57 -6.64
C PHE A 255 26.80 21.93 -6.10
N GLU A 256 26.65 22.18 -4.79
CA GLU A 256 27.11 23.42 -4.14
C GLU A 256 28.61 23.66 -4.35
N ASN A 257 29.45 22.64 -4.13
CA ASN A 257 30.88 22.71 -4.39
C ASN A 257 31.21 22.98 -5.88
N TYR A 258 30.41 22.44 -6.80
CA TYR A 258 30.57 22.69 -8.23
C TYR A 258 30.24 24.15 -8.59
N VAL A 259 29.17 24.69 -8.01
CA VAL A 259 28.77 26.10 -8.14
C VAL A 259 29.83 27.03 -7.53
N ASP A 260 30.39 26.71 -6.37
CA ASP A 260 31.46 27.52 -5.76
C ASP A 260 32.71 27.58 -6.65
N LYS A 261 33.08 26.45 -7.27
CA LYS A 261 34.29 26.35 -8.10
C LYS A 261 34.14 27.03 -9.46
N TYR A 262 32.97 26.94 -10.08
CA TYR A 262 32.78 27.33 -11.49
C TYR A 262 31.71 28.41 -11.70
N GLY A 263 31.00 28.84 -10.65
CA GLY A 263 29.91 29.81 -10.74
C GLY A 263 30.35 31.15 -11.31
N TRP A 264 31.59 31.57 -11.02
CA TRP A 264 32.18 32.81 -11.54
C TRP A 264 32.30 32.86 -13.08
N LEU A 265 32.25 31.69 -13.74
CA LEU A 265 32.24 31.61 -15.22
C LEU A 265 30.88 32.00 -15.81
N VAL A 266 29.82 31.91 -15.03
CA VAL A 266 28.44 31.97 -15.51
C VAL A 266 27.72 33.21 -14.97
N ASP A 267 28.04 33.64 -13.75
CA ASP A 267 27.44 34.79 -13.06
C ASP A 267 27.79 36.18 -13.68
N GLY A 268 28.69 36.20 -14.67
CA GLY A 268 29.20 37.42 -15.30
C GLY A 268 30.46 37.98 -14.63
N THR A 269 30.96 37.36 -13.57
CA THR A 269 32.23 37.73 -12.92
C THR A 269 33.40 37.55 -13.88
N ALA A 270 33.42 36.48 -14.68
CA ALA A 270 34.44 36.28 -15.71
C ALA A 270 34.46 37.44 -16.72
N GLN A 271 33.28 37.84 -17.21
CA GLN A 271 33.14 38.96 -18.14
C GLN A 271 33.62 40.27 -17.50
N ALA A 272 33.22 40.56 -16.26
CA ALA A 272 33.67 41.74 -15.54
C ALA A 272 35.18 41.76 -15.27
N ARG A 273 35.81 40.59 -15.08
CA ARG A 273 37.27 40.47 -14.95
C ARG A 273 37.97 40.78 -16.27
N ILE A 274 37.45 40.28 -17.39
CA ILE A 274 37.98 40.57 -18.72
C ILE A 274 37.85 42.06 -19.03
N GLU A 275 36.68 42.66 -18.82
CA GLU A 275 36.45 44.09 -19.06
C GLU A 275 37.35 44.98 -18.19
N ARG A 276 37.61 44.58 -16.94
CA ARG A 276 38.56 45.29 -16.07
C ARG A 276 40.00 45.19 -16.60
N PHE A 277 40.41 44.01 -17.02
CA PHE A 277 41.73 43.77 -17.59
C PHE A 277 41.90 44.55 -18.91
N GLU A 278 40.88 44.63 -19.77
CA GLU A 278 40.95 45.44 -20.99
C GLU A 278 41.08 46.95 -20.74
N ALA A 279 40.58 47.44 -19.61
CA ALA A 279 40.61 48.86 -19.24
C ALA A 279 41.95 49.30 -18.62
N GLU A 280 42.80 48.37 -18.18
CA GLU A 280 44.08 48.62 -17.53
C GLU A 280 45.25 48.46 -18.52
N GLU A 281 46.38 49.16 -18.31
CA GLU A 281 47.59 48.96 -19.12
C GLU A 281 48.37 47.74 -18.61
N HIS A 282 48.50 46.71 -19.46
CA HIS A 282 49.16 45.45 -19.12
C HIS A 282 50.42 45.20 -19.97
N THR A 283 51.37 44.48 -19.39
CA THR A 283 52.61 44.07 -20.08
C THR A 283 52.36 42.82 -20.93
N PHE A 284 53.14 42.61 -22.00
CA PHE A 284 52.94 41.49 -22.93
C PHE A 284 52.96 40.11 -22.23
N ASP A 285 53.77 39.97 -21.18
CA ASP A 285 53.87 38.72 -20.41
C ASP A 285 52.58 38.38 -19.63
N GLU A 286 51.72 39.37 -19.35
CA GLU A 286 50.43 39.18 -18.64
C GLU A 286 49.31 38.67 -19.56
N TYR A 287 49.54 38.65 -20.88
CA TYR A 287 48.59 38.13 -21.88
C TYR A 287 48.79 36.64 -22.21
N THR A 288 49.87 36.01 -21.72
CA THR A 288 50.24 34.60 -21.95
C THR A 288 50.07 33.73 -20.72
#